data_AF-A0A7J8YAE2-F1
#
_entry.id   AF-A0A7J8YAE2-F1
#
_cell.length_a   1.000
_cell.length_b   1.000
_cell.length_c   1.000
_cell.angle_alpha   90.00
_cell.angle_beta   90.00
_cell.angle_gamma   90.00
#
_symmetry.space_group_name_H-M   'P 1'
#
loop_
_entity.id
_entity.type
_entity.pdbx_description
1 polymer ?
#
loop_
_entity_poly.entity_id
_entity_poly.type
_entity_poly.pdbx_seq_one_letter_code
_entity_poly.pdbx_strand_id
1 'polypeptide(L)' 'MVTDIFQIEALAMLEGLKLTWSWGFQKLEIESDNALLIDTLCNGSTTVSNIAEVRMIHEWFYKDWEVKC' A
#
# COMPACT_ATOMS: atom_id res chain seq x y z
N MET A 1 -8.71 -14.78 -11.31
CA MET A 1 -7.43 -15.51 -11.25
C MET A 1 -6.23 -14.57 -11.16
N VAL A 2 -6.03 -13.60 -12.06
CA VAL A 2 -4.96 -12.57 -11.89
C VAL A 2 -5.40 -11.42 -10.97
N THR A 3 -6.69 -11.07 -10.99
CA THR A 3 -7.28 -10.06 -10.09
C THR A 3 -7.23 -10.45 -8.62
N ASP A 4 -7.33 -11.74 -8.31
CA ASP A 4 -7.42 -12.22 -6.92
C ASP A 4 -6.06 -12.14 -6.21
N ILE A 5 -4.97 -12.52 -6.89
CA ILE A 5 -3.61 -12.47 -6.33
C ILE A 5 -3.20 -11.01 -6.10
N PHE A 6 -3.37 -10.17 -7.11
CA PHE A 6 -3.05 -8.75 -7.01
C PHE A 6 -3.81 -8.08 -5.85
N GLN A 7 -5.10 -8.38 -5.71
CA GLN A 7 -5.90 -7.82 -4.62
C GLN A 7 -5.45 -8.34 -3.25
N ILE A 8 -5.10 -9.62 -3.14
CA ILE A 8 -4.57 -10.21 -1.89
C ILE A 8 -3.24 -9.54 -1.48
N GLU A 9 -2.33 -9.30 -2.42
CA GLU A 9 -1.06 -8.64 -2.13
C GLU A 9 -1.24 -7.17 -1.75
N ALA A 10 -2.13 -6.46 -2.45
CA ALA A 10 -2.49 -5.09 -2.07
C ALA A 10 -3.11 -5.05 -0.66
N LEU A 11 -4.00 -5.99 -0.33
CA LEU A 11 -4.58 -6.11 1.01
C LEU A 11 -3.50 -6.38 2.07
N ALA A 12 -2.58 -7.31 1.81
CA ALA A 12 -1.49 -7.63 2.72
C ALA A 12 -0.60 -6.39 3.00
N MET A 13 -0.29 -5.61 1.96
CA MET A 13 0.47 -4.37 2.11
C MET A 13 -0.29 -3.33 2.94
N LEU A 14 -1.60 -3.15 2.67
CA LEU A 14 -2.44 -2.21 3.41
C LEU A 14 -2.55 -2.58 4.90
N GLU A 15 -2.72 -3.86 5.23
CA GLU A 15 -2.74 -4.31 6.62
C GLU A 15 -1.38 -4.13 7.30
N GLY A 16 -0.26 -4.35 6.58
CA GLY A 16 1.08 -4.03 7.06
C GLY A 16 1.28 -2.56 7.39
N LEU A 17 0.77 -1.65 6.55
CA LEU A 17 0.78 -0.21 6.78
C LEU A 17 -0.03 0.19 8.03
N LYS A 18 -1.23 -0.38 8.19
CA LYS A 18 -2.08 -0.13 9.37
C LYS A 18 -1.41 -0.62 10.66
N LEU A 19 -0.79 -1.80 10.62
CA LEU A 19 -0.12 -2.39 11.78
C LEU A 19 1.08 -1.56 12.21
N THR A 20 1.96 -1.22 11.27
CA THR A 20 3.16 -0.43 11.53
C THR A 20 2.82 0.98 12.04
N TRP A 21 1.75 1.58 11.51
CA TRP A 21 1.18 2.81 12.06
C TRP A 21 0.74 2.65 13.51
N SER A 22 -0.01 1.58 13.82
CA SER A 22 -0.48 1.33 15.19
C SER A 22 0.68 1.18 16.19
N TRP A 23 1.82 0.68 15.71
CA TRP A 23 3.05 0.53 16.49
C TRP A 23 3.88 1.81 16.57
N GLY A 24 3.53 2.87 15.81
CA GLY A 24 4.18 4.17 15.88
C GLY A 24 5.48 4.28 15.08
N PHE A 25 5.72 3.39 14.11
CA PHE A 25 6.80 3.58 13.14
C PHE A 25 6.50 4.79 12.26
N GLN A 26 7.51 5.59 11.93
CA GLN A 26 7.35 6.86 11.20
C GLN A 26 7.90 6.81 9.77
N LYS A 27 8.72 5.81 9.48
CA LYS A 27 9.33 5.56 8.17
C LYS A 27 9.31 4.07 7.92
N LEU A 28 8.91 3.70 6.71
CA LEU A 28 8.81 2.31 6.29
C LEU A 28 9.48 2.15 4.94
N GLU A 29 10.18 1.04 4.81
CA GLU A 29 10.62 0.50 3.53
C GLU A 29 9.75 -0.73 3.27
N ILE A 30 9.14 -0.79 2.09
CA ILE A 30 8.23 -1.85 1.70
C ILE A 30 8.77 -2.47 0.43
N GLU A 31 9.00 -3.77 0.47
CA GLU A 31 9.45 -4.57 -0.67
C GLU A 31 8.32 -5.50 -1.11
N SER A 32 8.13 -5.63 -2.43
CA SER A 32 7.19 -6.59 -3.03
C SER A 32 7.84 -7.19 -4.26
N ASP A 33 7.72 -8.50 -4.41
CA ASP A 33 8.10 -9.25 -5.61
C ASP A 33 7.08 -9.08 -6.76
N ASN A 34 5.92 -8.48 -6.47
CA ASN A 34 4.92 -8.16 -7.47
C ASN A 34 5.23 -6.83 -8.17
N ALA A 35 5.94 -6.93 -9.29
CA ALA A 35 6.31 -5.77 -10.11
C ALA A 35 5.10 -4.95 -10.59
N LEU A 36 3.94 -5.58 -10.85
CA LEU A 36 2.72 -4.89 -11.27
C LEU A 36 2.13 -4.03 -10.15
N LEU A 37 2.15 -4.52 -8.91
CA LEU A 37 1.71 -3.77 -7.73
C LEU A 37 2.61 -2.55 -7.51
N ILE A 38 3.92 -2.73 -7.57
CA ILE A 38 4.89 -1.63 -7.46
C ILE A 38 4.66 -0.59 -8.56
N ASP A 39 4.55 -1.01 -9.81
CA ASP A 39 4.30 -0.10 -10.94
C ASP A 39 2.99 0.67 -10.77
N THR A 40 1.92 -0.02 -10.33
CA THR A 40 0.62 0.61 -10.06
C THR A 40 0.70 1.66 -8.95
N LEU A 41 1.41 1.35 -7.86
CA LEU A 41 1.56 2.25 -6.71
C LEU A 41 2.44 3.45 -7.03
N CYS A 42 3.54 3.27 -7.78
CA CYS A 42 4.49 4.34 -8.07
C CYS A 42 4.05 5.24 -9.24
N ASN A 43 3.51 4.66 -10.30
CA ASN A 43 3.22 5.38 -11.54
C ASN A 43 1.75 5.80 -11.69
N GLY A 44 0.91 5.48 -10.71
CA GLY A 44 -0.47 5.99 -10.63
C GLY A 44 -1.36 5.51 -11.78
N SER A 45 -1.17 4.27 -12.24
CA SER A 45 -1.90 3.74 -13.39
C SER A 45 -3.41 3.70 -13.13
N THR A 46 -4.15 4.57 -13.81
CA THR A 46 -5.59 4.86 -13.59
C THR A 46 -6.52 3.72 -13.99
N THR A 47 -6.02 2.67 -14.63
CA THR A 47 -6.80 1.49 -15.04
C THR A 47 -6.97 0.46 -13.92
N VAL A 48 -6.11 0.47 -12.90
CA VAL A 48 -6.16 -0.44 -11.73
C VAL A 48 -6.62 0.30 -10.46
N SER A 49 -6.84 1.61 -10.54
CA SER A 49 -7.34 2.46 -9.44
C SER A 49 -8.77 2.13 -8.98
N ASN A 50 -9.45 1.16 -9.62
CA ASN A 50 -10.76 0.67 -9.18
C ASN A 50 -10.66 -0.29 -7.99
N ILE A 51 -9.46 -0.76 -7.65
CA ILE A 51 -9.21 -1.60 -6.48
C ILE A 51 -9.09 -0.69 -5.25
N ALA A 52 -9.98 -0.88 -4.27
CA ALA A 52 -10.10 -0.02 -3.10
C ALA A 52 -8.81 0.02 -2.28
N GLU A 53 -8.12 -1.12 -2.18
CA GLU A 53 -6.88 -1.30 -1.43
C GLU A 53 -5.75 -0.41 -1.99
N VAL A 54 -5.61 -0.33 -3.31
CA VAL A 54 -4.60 0.53 -3.97
C VAL A 54 -4.83 2.00 -3.63
N ARG A 55 -6.09 2.46 -3.70
CA ARG A 55 -6.46 3.84 -3.35
C ARG A 55 -6.14 4.14 -1.88
N MET A 56 -6.47 3.21 -0.99
CA MET A 56 -6.14 3.35 0.42
C MET A 56 -4.64 3.42 0.62
N ILE A 57 -3.84 2.53 0.01
CA ILE A 57 -2.38 2.56 0.12
C ILE A 57 -1.82 3.93 -0.29
N HIS A 58 -2.32 4.51 -1.38
CA HIS A 58 -1.93 5.88 -1.77
C HIS A 58 -2.28 6.91 -0.69
N GLU A 59 -3.48 6.87 -0.10
CA GLU A 59 -3.84 7.75 1.02
C GLU A 59 -2.89 7.58 2.22
N TRP A 60 -2.46 6.34 2.50
CA TRP A 60 -1.51 6.04 3.58
C TRP A 60 -0.09 6.53 3.30
N PHE A 61 0.35 6.56 2.04
CA PHE A 61 1.66 7.11 1.66
C PHE A 61 1.77 8.61 1.91
N TYR A 62 0.66 9.35 1.75
CA TYR A 62 0.61 10.80 1.98
C TYR A 62 0.19 11.18 3.41
N LYS A 63 -0.06 10.20 4.28
CA LYS A 63 -0.38 10.47 5.68
C LYS A 63 0.83 11.09 6.36
N ASP A 64 0.62 12.12 7.17
CA ASP A 64 1.68 12.68 7.99
C ASP A 64 1.96 11.72 9.15
N TRP A 65 3.05 10.97 9.06
CA TRP A 65 3.44 9.98 10.07
C TRP A 65 3.93 10.71 11.32
N GLU A 66 2.98 11.04 12.21
CA GLU A 66 3.25 11.77 13.45
C GLU A 66 4.33 11.09 14.29
N VAL A 67 5.28 11.90 14.76
CA VAL A 67 6.30 11.46 15.70
C VAL A 67 5.64 11.25 17.05
N LYS A 68 5.49 9.99 17.48
CA LYS A 68 5.25 9.73 18.90
C LYS A 68 6.53 10.09 19.67
N CYS A 69 6.52 11.28 20.28
CA CYS A 69 7.45 11.70 21.32
C CYS A 69 7.12 10.96 22.63
#